data_AF-A0A967NN12-F1
#
_entry.id   AF-A0A967NN12-F1
#
_cell.length_a   1.000
_cell.length_b   1.000
_cell.length_c   1.000
_cell.angle_alpha   90.00
_cell.angle_beta   90.00
_cell.angle_gamma   90.00
#
_symmetry.space_group_name_H-M   'P 1'
#
loop_
_entity.id
_entity.type
_entity.pdbx_description
1 polymer ?
#
loop_
_entity_poly.entity_id
_entity_poly.type
_entity_poly.pdbx_seq_one_letter_code
_entity_poly.pdbx_strand_id
1 'polypeptide(L)'
;MVTDGAKGLRAAIRAAFGKHARVQRCQWHKRENVVAYLPKNQQALWRGRLQQAYERPTYAEAKKQLEQLERELTLVNESAAASLCEGLEETLTLHRLGVFPVLGQSFKTTNCLESLNAMVARRCDNVDHWKTSNQKHRWMAAALLDIEPRLRRLRGYRHLPKLRQALKRELRPGAQNQTQAA
;
A
#
# COMPACT_ATOMS: atom_id res chain seq x y z
N MET A 1 -7.85 2.89 3.34
CA MET A 1 -7.32 3.60 2.17
C MET A 1 -5.95 3.05 1.86
N VAL A 2 -5.69 2.69 0.60
CA VAL A 2 -4.39 2.19 0.15
C VAL A 2 -3.64 3.35 -0.50
N THR A 3 -2.38 3.59 -0.12
CA THR A 3 -1.56 4.70 -0.62
C THR A 3 -0.14 4.24 -0.93
N ASP A 4 0.56 4.98 -1.78
CA ASP A 4 1.96 4.76 -2.16
C ASP A 4 2.97 5.17 -1.07
N GLY A 5 2.60 6.09 -0.18
CA GLY A 5 3.42 6.55 0.94
C GLY A 5 3.60 8.07 1.02
N ALA A 6 2.98 8.86 0.14
CA ALA A 6 3.12 10.32 0.18
C ALA A 6 2.71 10.92 1.54
N LYS A 7 3.64 11.66 2.19
CA LYS A 7 3.44 12.25 3.52
C LYS A 7 2.27 13.24 3.54
N GLY A 8 2.12 14.04 2.49
CA GLY A 8 1.00 14.98 2.33
C GLY A 8 -0.36 14.28 2.25
N LEU A 9 -0.47 13.19 1.46
CA LEU A 9 -1.71 12.40 1.39
C LEU A 9 -2.06 11.80 2.75
N ARG A 10 -1.07 11.29 3.49
CA ARG A 10 -1.28 10.76 4.84
C ARG A 10 -1.84 11.83 5.79
N ALA A 11 -1.29 13.04 5.76
CA ALA A 11 -1.77 14.16 6.57
C ALA A 11 -3.20 14.56 6.19
N ALA A 12 -3.49 14.66 4.89
CA ALA A 12 -4.83 14.98 4.38
C ALA A 12 -5.87 13.93 4.78
N ILE A 13 -5.54 12.64 4.69
CA ILE A 13 -6.44 11.54 5.12
C ILE A 13 -6.73 11.66 6.62
N ARG A 14 -5.71 11.94 7.44
CA ARG A 14 -5.89 12.11 8.88
C ARG A 14 -6.71 13.35 9.21
N ALA A 15 -6.51 14.46 8.51
CA ALA A 15 -7.27 15.68 8.70
C ALA A 15 -8.76 15.48 8.33
N ALA A 16 -9.03 14.84 7.19
CA ALA A 16 -10.40 14.65 6.69
C ALA A 16 -11.18 13.54 7.41
N PHE A 17 -10.52 12.41 7.72
CA PHE A 17 -11.19 11.21 8.23
C PHE A 17 -10.80 10.84 9.66
N GLY A 18 -9.81 11.51 10.26
CA GLY A 18 -9.37 11.27 11.63
C GLY A 18 -9.14 9.80 11.94
N LYS A 19 -9.79 9.32 13.00
CA LYS A 19 -9.74 7.92 13.45
C LYS A 19 -10.61 6.96 12.63
N HIS A 20 -11.39 7.44 11.66
CA HIS A 20 -12.32 6.64 10.87
C HIS A 20 -11.68 6.01 9.63
N ALA A 21 -10.47 6.41 9.27
CA ALA A 21 -9.70 5.79 8.20
C ALA A 21 -8.57 4.90 8.76
N ARG A 22 -8.34 3.78 8.07
CA ARG A 22 -7.12 2.97 8.21
C ARG A 22 -6.31 3.07 6.94
N VAL A 23 -5.02 3.33 7.09
CA VAL A 23 -4.09 3.53 5.97
C VAL A 23 -3.29 2.25 5.78
N GLN A 24 -3.33 1.73 4.56
CA GLN A 24 -2.44 0.67 4.10
C GLN A 24 -1.43 1.30 3.15
N ARG A 25 -0.14 1.28 3.49
CA ARG A 25 0.93 1.68 2.56
C ARG A 25 1.27 0.54 1.61
N CYS A 26 1.58 0.88 0.37
CA CYS A 26 2.03 -0.06 -0.66
C CYS A 26 3.34 -0.72 -0.23
N GLN A 27 3.33 -2.05 -0.09
CA GLN A 27 4.51 -2.83 0.28
C GLN A 27 5.57 -2.80 -0.82
N TRP A 28 5.16 -2.73 -2.10
CA TRP A 28 6.08 -2.67 -3.23
C TRP A 28 6.89 -1.37 -3.22
N HIS A 29 6.22 -0.21 -3.19
CA HIS A 29 6.90 1.09 -3.09
C HIS A 29 7.75 1.18 -1.83
N LYS A 30 7.26 0.65 -0.70
CA LYS A 30 8.05 0.62 0.52
C LYS A 30 9.35 -0.16 0.35
N ARG A 31 9.27 -1.35 -0.25
CA ARG A 31 10.43 -2.20 -0.51
C ARG A 31 11.41 -1.52 -1.45
N GLU A 32 10.95 -0.92 -2.55
CA GLU A 32 11.83 -0.22 -3.49
C GLU A 32 12.50 1.01 -2.82
N ASN A 33 11.77 1.74 -1.98
CA ASN A 33 12.35 2.85 -1.20
C ASN A 33 13.44 2.39 -0.23
N VAL A 34 13.35 1.20 0.34
CA VAL A 34 14.39 0.65 1.23
C VAL A 34 15.62 0.24 0.43
N VAL A 35 15.45 -0.54 -0.63
CA VAL A 35 16.58 -1.07 -1.40
C VAL A 35 17.29 -0.02 -2.26
N ALA A 36 16.65 1.12 -2.53
CA ALA A 36 17.27 2.24 -3.23
C ALA A 36 18.51 2.81 -2.51
N TYR A 37 18.58 2.68 -1.18
CA TYR A 37 19.74 3.10 -0.37
C TYR A 37 20.89 2.08 -0.40
N LEU A 38 20.65 0.89 -0.96
CA LEU A 38 21.61 -0.22 -0.91
C LEU A 38 22.40 -0.34 -2.22
N PRO A 39 23.66 -0.83 -2.16
CA PRO A 39 24.45 -1.15 -3.33
C PRO A 39 23.72 -2.10 -4.30
N LYS A 40 23.83 -1.86 -5.61
CA LYS A 40 23.08 -2.59 -6.66
C LYS A 40 23.19 -4.12 -6.54
N ASN A 41 24.36 -4.63 -6.18
CA ASN A 41 24.63 -6.06 -6.00
C ASN A 41 23.87 -6.68 -4.81
N GLN A 42 23.49 -5.90 -3.80
CA GLN A 42 22.73 -6.39 -2.65
C GLN A 42 21.21 -6.22 -2.80
N GLN A 43 20.74 -5.37 -3.71
CA GLN A 43 19.32 -5.04 -3.81
C GLN A 43 18.43 -6.26 -4.08
N ALA A 44 18.87 -7.21 -4.92
CA ALA A 44 18.11 -8.42 -5.22
C ALA A 44 17.90 -9.28 -3.97
N LEU A 45 18.94 -9.47 -3.17
CA LEU A 45 18.87 -10.19 -1.89
C LEU A 45 17.87 -9.53 -0.96
N TRP A 46 18.01 -8.22 -0.72
CA TRP A 46 17.13 -7.50 0.22
C TRP A 46 15.68 -7.42 -0.26
N ARG A 47 15.43 -7.30 -1.57
CA ARG A 47 14.07 -7.41 -2.11
C ARG A 47 13.42 -8.74 -1.75
N GLY A 48 14.15 -9.85 -1.91
CA GLY A 48 13.67 -11.19 -1.56
C GLY A 48 13.37 -11.33 -0.07
N ARG A 49 14.29 -10.88 0.79
CA ARG A 49 14.14 -10.94 2.26
C ARG A 49 12.94 -10.12 2.74
N LEU A 50 12.78 -8.89 2.26
CA LEU A 50 11.65 -8.03 2.60
C LEU A 50 10.33 -8.62 2.09
N GLN A 51 10.32 -9.19 0.88
CA GLN A 51 9.14 -9.84 0.32
C GLN A 51 8.69 -11.02 1.19
N GLN A 52 9.62 -11.88 1.60
CA GLN A 52 9.34 -13.03 2.46
C GLN A 52 8.80 -12.61 3.83
N ALA A 53 9.35 -11.53 4.41
CA ALA A 53 8.86 -10.99 5.67
C ALA A 53 7.41 -10.47 5.56
N TYR A 54 7.08 -9.78 4.46
CA TYR A 54 5.71 -9.33 4.17
C TYR A 54 4.73 -10.46 3.84
N GLU A 55 5.21 -11.65 3.46
CA GLU A 55 4.36 -12.78 3.08
C GLU A 55 4.02 -13.70 4.25
N ARG A 56 4.50 -13.39 5.46
CA ARG A 56 4.11 -14.12 6.67
C ARG A 56 2.59 -14.02 6.91
N PRO A 57 1.95 -15.11 7.35
CA PRO A 57 0.49 -15.17 7.41
C PRO A 57 -0.11 -14.27 8.51
N THR A 58 0.64 -14.04 9.59
CA THR A 58 0.17 -13.28 10.75
C THR A 58 0.89 -11.95 10.91
N TYR A 59 0.21 -10.98 11.53
CA TYR A 59 0.82 -9.69 11.87
C TYR A 59 2.05 -9.85 12.78
N ALA A 60 1.97 -10.71 13.80
CA ALA A 60 3.05 -10.92 14.76
C ALA A 60 4.32 -11.46 14.09
N GLU A 61 4.18 -12.46 13.22
CA GLU A 61 5.32 -13.04 12.49
C GLU A 61 5.89 -12.04 11.47
N ALA A 62 5.04 -11.38 10.68
CA ALA A 62 5.47 -10.39 9.71
C ALA A 62 6.23 -9.24 10.38
N LYS A 63 5.68 -8.71 11.47
CA LYS A 63 6.30 -7.63 12.26
C LYS A 63 7.62 -8.06 12.86
N LYS A 64 7.67 -9.20 13.55
CA LYS A 64 8.90 -9.74 14.14
C LYS A 64 10.01 -9.89 13.10
N GLN A 65 9.68 -10.42 11.92
CA GLN A 65 10.67 -10.60 10.87
C GLN A 65 11.13 -9.27 10.27
N LEU A 66 10.23 -8.29 10.09
CA LEU A 66 10.59 -6.96 9.60
C LEU A 66 11.45 -6.19 10.61
N GLU A 67 11.18 -6.31 11.91
CA GLU A 67 12.01 -5.73 12.99
C GLU A 67 13.39 -6.39 13.03
N GLN A 68 13.48 -7.70 12.79
CA GLN A 68 14.78 -8.37 12.66
C GLN A 68 15.55 -7.83 11.44
N LEU A 69 14.90 -7.70 10.28
CA LEU A 69 15.52 -7.15 9.08
C LEU A 69 15.94 -5.69 9.26
N GLU A 70 15.20 -4.91 10.05
CA GLU A 70 15.55 -3.53 10.40
C GLU A 70 16.87 -3.48 11.17
N ARG A 71 17.04 -4.30 12.22
CA ARG A 71 18.31 -4.37 12.98
C ARG A 71 19.49 -4.76 12.09
N GLU A 72 19.28 -5.71 11.18
CA GLU A 72 20.32 -6.10 10.24
C GLU A 72 20.63 -5.00 9.21
N LEU A 73 19.60 -4.32 8.71
CA LEU A 73 19.77 -3.16 7.82
C LEU A 73 20.53 -2.04 8.51
N THR A 74 20.35 -1.81 9.81
CA THR A 74 21.07 -0.77 10.56
C THR A 74 22.58 -0.98 10.49
N LEU A 75 23.05 -2.24 10.49
CA LEU A 75 24.46 -2.57 10.34
C LEU A 75 25.00 -2.37 8.91
N VAL A 76 24.12 -2.41 7.90
CA VAL A 76 24.49 -2.27 6.49
C VAL A 76 24.37 -0.83 6.00
N ASN A 77 23.25 -0.17 6.33
CA ASN A 77 22.91 1.18 5.93
C ASN A 77 21.77 1.74 6.82
N GLU A 78 22.09 2.73 7.64
CA GLU A 78 21.12 3.37 8.56
C GLU A 78 19.94 4.03 7.83
N SER A 79 20.17 4.61 6.64
CA SER A 79 19.08 5.23 5.85
C SER A 79 18.09 4.19 5.32
N ALA A 80 18.57 2.99 4.95
CA ALA A 80 17.70 1.89 4.55
C ALA A 80 16.86 1.39 5.73
N ALA A 81 17.43 1.30 6.94
CA ALA A 81 16.72 0.91 8.15
C ALA A 81 15.67 1.95 8.57
N ALA A 82 16.05 3.24 8.58
CA ALA A 82 15.14 4.36 8.85
C ALA A 82 14.00 4.39 7.81
N SER A 83 14.34 4.16 6.54
CA SER A 83 13.34 3.95 5.49
C SER A 83 12.43 2.81 5.90
N LEU A 84 12.89 1.59 6.19
CA LEU A 84 12.00 0.47 6.55
C LEU A 84 11.05 0.78 7.72
N CYS A 85 11.57 1.41 8.77
CA CYS A 85 10.81 1.78 9.96
C CYS A 85 9.68 2.81 9.65
N GLU A 86 9.90 3.73 8.70
CA GLU A 86 8.95 4.80 8.40
C GLU A 86 7.58 4.27 7.90
N GLY A 87 6.58 4.24 8.78
CA GLY A 87 5.24 3.79 8.40
C GLY A 87 5.14 2.27 8.23
N LEU A 88 6.01 1.50 8.92
CA LEU A 88 5.97 0.04 8.98
C LEU A 88 4.59 -0.50 9.39
N GLU A 89 3.97 0.10 10.40
CA GLU A 89 2.61 -0.30 10.84
C GLU A 89 1.55 -0.13 9.74
N GLU A 90 1.75 0.84 8.85
CA GLU A 90 0.84 1.10 7.74
C GLU A 90 1.03 0.06 6.62
N THR A 91 2.20 -0.56 6.47
CA THR A 91 2.38 -1.66 5.50
C THR A 91 1.80 -2.99 5.99
N LEU A 92 1.49 -3.10 7.29
CA LEU A 92 0.94 -4.30 7.93
C LEU A 92 -0.56 -4.19 8.28
N THR A 93 -1.26 -3.15 7.83
CA THR A 93 -2.68 -2.95 8.17
C THR A 93 -3.58 -4.11 7.70
N LEU A 94 -3.33 -4.69 6.52
CA LEU A 94 -4.07 -5.88 6.06
C LEU A 94 -3.85 -7.13 6.95
N HIS A 95 -2.66 -7.27 7.53
CA HIS A 95 -2.35 -8.37 8.45
C HIS A 95 -3.12 -8.18 9.75
N ARG A 96 -3.08 -6.97 10.31
CA ARG A 96 -3.82 -6.61 11.53
C ARG A 96 -5.33 -6.77 11.38
N LEU A 97 -5.86 -6.52 10.18
CA LEU A 97 -7.27 -6.75 9.84
C LEU A 97 -7.60 -8.25 9.63
N GLY A 98 -6.61 -9.14 9.56
CA GLY A 98 -6.80 -10.57 9.32
C GLY A 98 -7.27 -10.92 7.91
N VAL A 99 -7.07 -10.02 6.94
CA VAL A 99 -7.54 -10.20 5.56
C VAL A 99 -6.40 -10.32 4.54
N PHE A 100 -5.14 -10.28 4.99
CA PHE A 100 -3.98 -10.36 4.12
C PHE A 100 -3.96 -11.61 3.22
N PRO A 101 -4.27 -12.83 3.69
CA PRO A 101 -4.24 -14.02 2.82
C PRO A 101 -5.22 -13.97 1.64
N VAL A 102 -6.36 -13.29 1.82
CA VAL A 102 -7.45 -13.27 0.83
C VAL A 102 -7.46 -12.02 -0.04
N LEU A 103 -6.97 -10.89 0.47
CA LEU A 103 -7.01 -9.60 -0.21
C LEU A 103 -5.62 -8.99 -0.45
N GLY A 104 -4.57 -9.58 0.13
CA GLY A 104 -3.20 -9.10 0.02
C GLY A 104 -2.74 -8.97 -1.42
N GLN A 105 -3.16 -9.88 -2.31
CA GLN A 105 -2.74 -9.83 -3.71
C GLN A 105 -3.12 -8.53 -4.44
N SER A 106 -4.28 -7.92 -4.10
CA SER A 106 -4.73 -6.68 -4.73
C SER A 106 -4.50 -5.44 -3.88
N PHE A 107 -4.45 -5.54 -2.54
CA PHE A 107 -4.33 -4.37 -1.67
C PHE A 107 -2.96 -4.19 -1.02
N LYS A 108 -2.04 -5.18 -1.14
CA LYS A 108 -0.67 -5.00 -0.65
C LYS A 108 0.15 -4.05 -1.54
N THR A 109 -0.28 -3.87 -2.78
CA THR A 109 0.34 -2.95 -3.73
C THR A 109 -0.67 -1.98 -4.37
N THR A 110 -0.16 -1.06 -5.16
CA THR A 110 -0.92 -0.07 -5.94
C THR A 110 -1.03 -0.46 -7.42
N ASN A 111 -0.73 -1.71 -7.78
CA ASN A 111 -0.68 -2.18 -9.18
C ASN A 111 -2.00 -1.94 -9.94
N CYS A 112 -3.15 -2.00 -9.25
CA CYS A 112 -4.43 -1.69 -9.88
C CYS A 112 -4.53 -0.23 -10.34
N LEU A 113 -3.98 0.71 -9.55
CA LEU A 113 -3.92 2.13 -9.88
C LEU A 113 -2.86 2.38 -10.96
N GLU A 114 -1.70 1.75 -10.87
CA GLU A 114 -0.65 1.86 -11.89
C GLU A 114 -1.12 1.35 -13.25
N SER A 115 -1.83 0.21 -13.27
CA SER A 115 -2.44 -0.32 -14.49
C SER A 115 -3.48 0.64 -15.07
N LEU A 116 -4.32 1.26 -14.24
CA LEU A 116 -5.29 2.26 -14.68
C LEU A 116 -4.60 3.49 -15.26
N ASN A 117 -3.62 4.03 -14.55
CA ASN A 117 -2.84 5.19 -14.97
C ASN A 117 -2.11 4.93 -16.29
N ALA A 118 -1.55 3.73 -16.50
CA ALA A 118 -0.92 3.35 -17.75
C ALA A 118 -1.94 3.29 -18.92
N MET A 119 -3.15 2.80 -18.68
CA MET A 119 -4.22 2.77 -19.68
C MET A 119 -4.72 4.17 -20.05
N VAL A 120 -4.78 5.08 -19.06
CA VAL A 120 -5.10 6.49 -19.26
C VAL A 120 -3.99 7.16 -20.06
N ALA A 121 -2.72 6.99 -19.65
CA ALA A 121 -1.57 7.59 -20.32
C ALA A 121 -1.57 7.27 -21.82
N ARG A 122 -1.75 5.99 -22.19
CA ARG A 122 -1.84 5.56 -23.61
C ARG A 122 -2.93 6.25 -24.43
N ARG A 123 -4.04 6.67 -23.81
CA ARG A 123 -5.15 7.37 -24.49
C ARG A 123 -4.93 8.88 -24.57
N CYS A 124 -4.18 9.43 -23.62
CA CYS A 124 -3.81 10.83 -23.60
C CYS A 124 -2.55 11.13 -24.43
N ASP A 125 -1.72 10.11 -24.71
CA ASP A 125 -0.39 10.24 -25.32
C ASP A 125 -0.41 10.88 -26.71
N ASN A 126 -1.46 10.65 -27.50
CA ASN A 126 -1.59 11.19 -28.86
C ASN A 126 -2.13 12.63 -28.88
N VAL A 127 -2.46 13.22 -27.73
CA VAL A 127 -2.98 14.58 -27.64
C VAL A 127 -1.92 15.47 -27.02
N ASP A 128 -1.13 16.12 -27.86
CA ASP A 128 0.01 16.93 -27.41
C ASP A 128 -0.34 18.42 -27.22
N HIS A 129 -1.41 18.89 -27.88
CA HIS A 129 -1.76 20.31 -27.90
C HIS A 129 -2.96 20.66 -27.01
N TRP A 130 -2.72 20.76 -25.71
CA TRP A 130 -3.73 21.18 -24.72
C TRP A 130 -3.75 22.70 -24.58
N LYS A 131 -4.91 23.33 -24.83
CA LYS A 131 -5.09 24.78 -24.65
C LYS A 131 -5.68 25.15 -23.29
N THR A 132 -6.44 24.26 -22.67
CA THR A 132 -7.11 24.53 -21.39
C THR A 132 -7.11 23.31 -20.46
N SER A 133 -7.25 23.55 -19.16
CA SER A 133 -7.46 22.49 -18.17
C SER A 133 -8.77 21.72 -18.41
N ASN A 134 -9.81 22.39 -18.90
CA ASN A 134 -11.09 21.77 -19.21
C ASN A 134 -10.96 20.67 -20.28
N GLN A 135 -10.16 20.89 -21.32
CA GLN A 135 -9.85 19.87 -22.32
C GLN A 135 -9.19 18.64 -21.69
N LYS A 136 -8.20 18.84 -20.83
CA LYS A 136 -7.52 17.74 -20.10
C LYS A 136 -8.49 16.94 -19.25
N HIS A 137 -9.37 17.61 -18.50
CA HIS A 137 -10.37 16.95 -17.65
C HIS A 137 -11.38 16.15 -18.47
N ARG A 138 -11.89 16.70 -19.58
CA ARG A 138 -12.82 15.99 -20.47
C ARG A 138 -12.18 14.76 -21.10
N TRP A 139 -10.93 14.86 -21.55
CA TRP A 139 -10.22 13.73 -22.14
C TRP A 139 -9.94 12.64 -21.12
N MET A 140 -9.50 13.02 -19.92
CA MET A 140 -9.34 12.10 -18.79
C MET A 140 -10.65 11.36 -18.48
N ALA A 141 -11.77 12.08 -18.37
CA ALA A 141 -13.07 11.48 -18.10
C ALA A 141 -13.52 10.52 -19.21
N ALA A 142 -13.37 10.92 -20.48
CA ALA A 142 -13.70 10.08 -21.62
C ALA A 142 -12.82 8.82 -21.68
N ALA A 143 -11.52 8.96 -21.42
CA ALA A 143 -10.59 7.83 -21.36
C ALA A 143 -10.97 6.85 -20.25
N LEU A 144 -11.35 7.34 -19.06
CA LEU A 144 -11.79 6.50 -17.95
C LEU A 144 -13.09 5.74 -18.27
N LEU A 145 -14.07 6.40 -18.90
CA LEU A 145 -15.32 5.76 -19.35
C LEU A 145 -15.06 4.66 -20.39
N ASP A 146 -14.16 4.90 -21.34
CA ASP A 146 -13.77 3.85 -22.30
C ASP A 146 -13.02 2.70 -21.60
N ILE A 147 -12.19 2.96 -20.59
CA ILE A 147 -11.45 1.92 -19.87
C ILE A 147 -12.37 1.03 -19.04
N GLU A 148 -13.41 1.61 -18.41
CA GLU A 148 -14.24 0.97 -17.38
C GLU A 148 -14.74 -0.45 -17.74
N PRO A 149 -15.31 -0.71 -18.94
CA PRO A 149 -15.81 -2.04 -19.31
C PRO A 149 -14.73 -3.13 -19.36
N ARG A 150 -13.46 -2.74 -19.50
CA ARG A 150 -12.31 -3.65 -19.64
C ARG A 150 -11.62 -3.90 -18.29
N LEU A 151 -12.08 -3.25 -17.22
CA LEU A 151 -11.50 -3.43 -15.89
C LEU A 151 -11.83 -4.80 -15.31
N ARG A 152 -10.79 -5.42 -14.74
CA ARG A 152 -10.92 -6.70 -14.03
C ARG A 152 -11.34 -6.46 -12.59
N ARG A 153 -12.18 -7.35 -12.05
CA ARG A 153 -12.50 -7.36 -10.63
C ARG A 153 -11.22 -7.59 -9.80
N LEU A 154 -11.18 -6.97 -8.62
CA LEU A 154 -10.09 -7.19 -7.66
C LEU A 154 -10.00 -8.67 -7.28
N ARG A 155 -8.78 -9.16 -7.11
CA ARG A 155 -8.59 -10.53 -6.65
C ARG A 155 -9.02 -10.62 -5.19
N GLY A 156 -9.87 -11.62 -4.89
CA GLY A 156 -10.50 -11.75 -3.58
C GLY A 156 -11.70 -10.82 -3.34
N TYR A 157 -12.29 -10.18 -4.37
CA TYR A 157 -13.43 -9.24 -4.20
C TYR A 157 -14.63 -9.83 -3.41
N ARG A 158 -14.83 -11.15 -3.45
CA ARG A 158 -15.86 -11.85 -2.66
C ARG A 158 -15.65 -11.72 -1.15
N HIS A 159 -14.44 -11.37 -0.70
CA HIS A 159 -14.09 -11.16 0.70
C HIS A 159 -14.16 -9.68 1.13
N LEU A 160 -14.58 -8.75 0.27
CA LEU A 160 -14.83 -7.36 0.66
C LEU A 160 -15.82 -7.21 1.84
N PRO A 161 -16.87 -8.05 1.98
CA PRO A 161 -17.69 -8.05 3.18
C PRO A 161 -16.91 -8.36 4.46
N LYS A 162 -15.93 -9.27 4.41
CA LYS A 162 -15.03 -9.58 5.55
C LYS A 162 -14.16 -8.38 5.90
N LEU A 163 -13.60 -7.70 4.90
CA LEU A 163 -12.84 -6.45 5.09
C LEU A 163 -13.70 -5.38 5.76
N ARG A 164 -14.94 -5.19 5.31
CA ARG A 164 -15.88 -4.25 5.91
C ARG A 164 -16.16 -4.57 7.39
N GLN A 165 -16.35 -5.84 7.72
CA GLN A 165 -16.55 -6.28 9.11
C GLN A 165 -15.30 -6.04 9.96
N ALA A 166 -14.12 -6.38 9.45
CA ALA A 166 -12.84 -6.17 10.14
C ALA A 166 -12.61 -4.68 10.43
N LEU A 167 -12.85 -3.79 9.44
CA LEU A 167 -12.77 -2.34 9.63
C LEU A 167 -13.79 -1.85 10.66
N LYS A 168 -15.05 -2.30 10.60
CA LYS A 168 -16.07 -1.93 11.60
C LYS A 168 -15.63 -2.32 13.02
N ARG A 169 -15.07 -3.52 13.20
CA ARG A 169 -14.56 -3.97 14.50
C ARG A 169 -13.41 -3.09 14.99
N GLU A 170 -12.47 -2.75 14.12
CA GLU A 170 -11.29 -1.94 14.48
C GLU A 170 -11.62 -0.46 14.73
N LEU A 171 -12.69 0.05 14.10
CA LEU A 171 -13.14 1.43 14.24
C LEU A 171 -14.10 1.64 15.42
N ARG A 172 -14.62 0.57 16.05
CA ARG A 172 -15.47 0.68 17.23
C ARG A 172 -14.63 1.14 18.44
N PRO A 173 -15.02 2.24 19.13
CA PRO A 173 -14.36 2.64 20.36
C PRO A 173 -14.61 1.56 21.44
N GLY A 174 -13.54 0.97 21.99
CA GLY A 174 -13.61 0.02 23.11
C GLY A 174 -12.84 -1.30 22.96
N ALA A 175 -12.36 -1.67 21.77
CA ALA A 175 -11.69 -2.97 21.56
C ALA A 175 -10.17 -2.98 21.85
N GLN A 176 -9.56 -1.84 22.20
CA GLN A 176 -8.10 -1.74 22.42
C GLN A 176 -7.65 -2.07 23.85
N ASN A 177 -8.57 -2.29 24.79
CA ASN A 177 -8.22 -2.52 26.22
C ASN A 177 -8.16 -4.00 26.64
N GLN A 178 -8.17 -4.97 25.73
CA GLN A 178 -8.20 -6.40 26.11
C GLN A 178 -7.01 -7.24 25.60
N THR A 179 -6.03 -6.67 24.89
CA THR A 179 -4.88 -7.45 24.38
C THR A 179 -3.56 -7.19 25.12
N GLN A 180 -3.58 -6.47 26.25
CA GLN A 180 -2.40 -6.23 27.11
C GLN A 180 -2.51 -6.83 28.52
N ALA A 181 -3.51 -7.66 28.80
CA ALA A 181 -3.64 -8.38 30.06
C ALA A 181 -3.92 -9.87 29.79
N ALA A 182 -2.87 -10.61 29.47
CA ALA A 182 -2.76 -12.06 29.64
C ALA A 182 -1.28 -12.45 29.54
#